data_AF-A0A848C0V3-F1
#
_entry.id   AF-A0A848C0V3-F1
#
_cell.length_a   1.000
_cell.length_b   1.000
_cell.length_c   1.000
_cell.angle_alpha   90.00
_cell.angle_beta   90.00
_cell.angle_gamma   90.00
#
_symmetry.space_group_name_H-M   'P 1'
#
loop_
_entity.id
_entity.type
_entity.pdbx_description
1 polymer ?
#
loop_
_entity_poly.entity_id
_entity_poly.type
_entity_poly.pdbx_seq_one_letter_code
_entity_poly.pdbx_strand_id
1 'polypeptide(L)'
;MTEICEVCHREFNSLSRRTICDACYERIVRNMELGPEGICPVCGNPSGTTRFGRRKKYCSDECYKIGHMVCTRRYSLLHHDWLQQRRKERRKKKKIRLLRGRSRIDDIAMLGKILEKSYGEMSAILRQRAARDGISLDIALAAVVHERGISR
;
A
#
# COMPACT_ATOMS: atom_id res chain seq x y z
N MET A 1 7.10 22.75 0.54
CA MET A 1 8.31 22.51 1.36
C MET A 1 9.49 22.59 0.43
N THR A 2 10.46 23.43 0.78
CA THR A 2 11.71 23.56 0.03
C THR A 2 12.62 22.41 0.42
N GLU A 3 13.15 21.69 -0.56
CA GLU A 3 14.06 20.55 -0.37
C GLU A 3 15.34 20.81 -1.16
N ILE A 4 16.45 20.19 -0.76
CA ILE A 4 17.72 20.24 -1.49
C ILE A 4 17.82 19.00 -2.39
N CYS A 5 18.08 19.21 -3.69
CA CYS A 5 18.22 18.11 -4.63
C CYS A 5 19.50 17.29 -4.35
N GLU A 6 19.37 15.98 -4.16
CA GLU A 6 20.50 15.06 -3.93
C GLU A 6 21.50 15.01 -5.11
N VAL A 7 21.12 15.50 -6.29
CA VAL A 7 21.93 15.39 -7.52
C VAL A 7 22.64 16.71 -7.87
N CYS A 8 21.93 17.84 -7.76
CA CYS A 8 22.49 19.14 -8.13
C CYS A 8 22.71 20.07 -6.93
N HIS A 9 22.31 19.64 -5.72
CA HIS A 9 22.41 20.40 -4.47
C HIS A 9 21.73 21.78 -4.50
N ARG A 10 20.83 22.00 -5.45
CA ARG A 10 20.00 23.20 -5.53
C ARG A 10 18.69 23.00 -4.79
N GLU A 11 18.20 24.07 -4.20
CA GLU A 11 16.87 24.11 -3.60
C GLU A 11 15.79 23.99 -4.68
N PHE A 12 14.72 23.25 -4.36
CA PHE A 12 13.55 23.14 -5.22
C PHE A 12 12.28 22.94 -4.40
N ASN A 13 11.16 23.35 -4.97
CA ASN A 13 9.85 23.12 -4.37
C ASN A 13 9.40 21.67 -4.57
N SER A 14 9.23 20.97 -3.46
CA SER A 14 8.82 19.57 -3.47
C SER A 14 7.36 19.43 -3.03
N LEU A 15 6.51 18.97 -3.95
CA LEU A 15 5.09 18.72 -3.67
C LEU A 15 4.86 17.42 -2.87
N SER A 16 5.84 16.52 -2.83
CA SER A 16 5.65 15.17 -2.30
C SER A 16 6.88 14.59 -1.60
N ARG A 17 7.66 15.42 -0.88
CA ARG A 17 8.92 15.03 -0.21
C ARG A 17 9.89 14.27 -1.13
N ARG A 18 9.92 14.67 -2.41
CA ARG A 18 10.91 14.19 -3.38
C ARG A 18 12.28 14.72 -2.96
N THR A 19 13.30 13.90 -3.14
CA THR A 19 14.72 14.26 -2.88
C THR A 19 15.46 14.70 -4.15
N ILE A 20 14.83 14.56 -5.32
CA ILE A 20 15.40 14.92 -6.62
C ILE A 20 14.47 15.91 -7.32
N CYS A 21 15.01 17.03 -7.79
CA CYS A 21 14.26 18.02 -8.57
C CYS A 21 13.85 17.46 -9.94
N ASP A 22 12.82 18.04 -10.55
CA ASP A 22 12.26 17.51 -11.80
C ASP A 22 13.26 17.58 -12.98
N ALA A 23 14.09 18.64 -13.05
CA ALA A 23 15.15 18.74 -14.06
C ALA A 23 16.19 17.61 -13.95
N CYS A 24 16.65 17.29 -12.73
CA CYS A 24 17.57 16.16 -12.52
C CYS A 24 16.89 14.83 -12.79
N TYR A 25 15.62 14.68 -12.40
CA TYR A 25 14.83 13.47 -12.70
C TYR A 25 14.76 13.20 -14.21
N GLU A 26 14.37 14.20 -15.01
CA GLU A 26 14.24 14.08 -16.46
C GLU A 26 15.59 13.78 -17.13
N ARG A 27 16.66 14.48 -16.70
CA ARG A 27 18.02 14.23 -17.19
C ARG A 27 18.43 12.77 -16.95
N ILE A 28 18.21 12.25 -15.74
CA ILE A 28 18.60 10.89 -15.39
C ILE A 28 17.77 9.88 -16.17
N VAL A 29 16.45 10.10 -16.34
CA VAL A 29 15.60 9.22 -17.17
C VAL A 29 16.14 9.17 -18.60
N ARG A 30 16.42 10.31 -19.21
CA ARG A 30 16.98 10.39 -20.56
C ARG A 30 18.32 9.65 -20.67
N ASN A 31 19.22 9.86 -19.72
CA ASN A 31 20.51 9.17 -19.69
C ASN A 31 20.40 7.66 -19.50
N MET A 32 19.37 7.18 -18.80
CA MET A 32 19.15 5.73 -18.66
C MET A 32 18.66 5.07 -19.95
N GLU A 33 18.00 5.83 -20.84
CA GLU A 33 17.43 5.31 -22.09
C GLU A 33 18.36 5.50 -23.29
N LEU A 34 19.00 6.67 -23.36
CA LEU A 34 19.77 7.13 -24.52
C LEU A 34 21.23 7.45 -24.17
N GLY A 35 21.64 7.21 -22.93
CA GLY A 35 22.99 7.53 -22.50
C GLY A 35 24.04 6.60 -23.11
N PRO A 36 25.28 7.10 -23.30
CA PRO A 36 26.38 6.28 -23.77
C PRO A 36 26.70 5.14 -22.80
N GLU A 37 27.14 4.02 -23.35
CA GLU A 37 27.51 2.85 -22.55
C GLU A 37 28.75 3.14 -21.69
N GLY A 38 28.78 2.55 -20.50
CA GLY A 38 29.90 2.76 -19.58
C GLY A 38 29.91 4.13 -18.90
N ILE A 39 28.86 4.95 -19.05
CA ILE A 39 28.70 6.22 -18.35
C ILE A 39 27.55 6.12 -17.34
N CYS A 40 27.80 6.59 -16.11
CA CYS A 40 26.81 6.63 -15.05
C CYS A 40 25.67 7.59 -15.41
N PRO A 41 24.40 7.14 -15.47
CA PRO A 41 23.29 8.00 -15.89
C PRO A 41 22.97 9.11 -14.88
N VAL A 42 23.47 9.01 -13.64
CA VAL A 42 23.22 9.96 -12.56
C VAL A 42 24.18 11.14 -12.60
N CYS A 43 25.49 10.85 -12.58
CA CYS A 43 26.53 11.86 -12.45
C CYS A 43 27.39 12.07 -13.70
N GLY A 44 27.30 11.19 -14.71
CA GLY A 44 28.10 11.28 -15.93
C GLY A 44 29.54 10.74 -15.83
N ASN A 45 29.97 10.26 -14.65
CA ASN A 45 31.27 9.63 -14.51
C ASN A 45 31.32 8.27 -15.20
N PRO A 46 32.50 7.81 -15.66
CA PRO A 46 32.68 6.44 -16.14
C PRO A 46 32.19 5.43 -15.09
N SER A 47 31.25 4.57 -15.47
CA SER A 47 30.91 3.37 -14.72
C SER A 47 31.86 2.27 -15.15
N GLY A 48 32.62 1.70 -14.21
CA GLY A 48 33.71 0.74 -14.48
C GLY A 48 33.32 -0.61 -15.09
N THR A 49 32.11 -0.74 -15.67
CA THR A 49 31.64 -2.00 -16.24
C THR A 49 30.74 -1.77 -17.44
N THR A 50 31.14 -2.37 -18.57
CA THR A 50 30.35 -2.48 -19.78
C THR A 50 29.29 -3.57 -19.60
N ARG A 51 28.04 -3.15 -19.73
CA ARG A 51 26.87 -3.91 -20.23
C ARG A 51 26.13 -4.98 -19.42
N PHE A 52 26.58 -5.61 -18.34
CA PHE A 52 25.77 -6.71 -17.75
C PHE A 52 25.62 -6.71 -16.21
N GLY A 53 24.69 -5.89 -15.72
CA GLY A 53 24.11 -5.97 -14.37
C GLY A 53 23.39 -4.68 -13.96
N ARG A 54 22.21 -4.76 -13.33
CA ARG A 54 21.42 -3.57 -12.92
C ARG A 54 22.20 -2.59 -12.02
N ARG A 55 23.16 -3.10 -11.23
CA ARG A 55 24.09 -2.29 -10.41
C ARG A 55 25.29 -1.75 -11.18
N LYS A 56 25.69 -2.41 -12.27
CA LYS A 56 26.96 -2.19 -12.97
C LYS A 56 26.99 -0.94 -13.88
N LYS A 57 25.83 -0.34 -14.12
CA LYS A 57 25.69 0.92 -14.89
C LYS A 57 25.96 2.19 -14.06
N TYR A 58 26.20 2.06 -12.75
CA TYR A 58 26.41 3.19 -11.86
C TYR A 58 27.85 3.19 -11.34
N CYS A 59 28.42 4.37 -11.14
CA CYS A 59 29.80 4.52 -10.64
C CYS A 59 29.92 4.35 -9.11
N SER A 60 28.80 4.36 -8.38
CA SER A 60 28.77 4.22 -6.93
C SER A 60 27.42 3.67 -6.45
N ASP A 61 27.40 3.14 -5.23
CA ASP A 61 26.15 2.72 -4.57
C ASP A 61 25.16 3.88 -4.40
N GLU A 62 25.67 5.09 -4.20
CA GLU A 62 24.81 6.28 -4.07
C GLU A 62 24.12 6.62 -5.39
N CYS A 63 24.87 6.60 -6.50
CA CYS A 63 24.28 6.75 -7.84
C CYS A 63 23.30 5.61 -8.15
N TYR A 64 23.57 4.38 -7.68
CA TYR A 64 22.62 3.29 -7.82
C TYR A 64 21.31 3.55 -7.06
N LYS A 65 21.37 4.02 -5.81
CA LYS A 65 20.17 4.35 -5.02
C LYS A 65 19.34 5.44 -5.70
N ILE A 66 19.99 6.54 -6.10
CA ILE A 66 19.34 7.64 -6.83
C ILE A 66 18.67 7.11 -8.10
N GLY A 67 19.40 6.34 -8.90
CA GLY A 67 18.87 5.76 -10.13
C GLY A 67 17.70 4.81 -9.88
N HIS A 68 17.78 3.99 -8.83
CA HIS A 68 16.68 3.11 -8.43
C HIS A 68 15.43 3.89 -8.01
N MET A 69 15.58 5.00 -7.28
CA MET A 69 14.48 5.90 -6.94
C MET A 69 13.84 6.52 -8.18
N VAL A 70 14.64 6.96 -9.15
CA VAL A 70 14.16 7.47 -10.44
C VAL A 70 13.34 6.40 -11.19
N CYS A 71 13.85 5.17 -11.29
CA CYS A 71 13.13 4.06 -11.92
C CYS A 71 11.81 3.75 -11.18
N THR A 72 11.83 3.72 -9.85
CA THR A 72 10.64 3.46 -9.01
C THR A 72 9.58 4.54 -9.19
N ARG A 73 10.00 5.81 -9.20
CA ARG A 73 9.13 6.95 -9.47
C ARG A 73 8.53 6.86 -10.87
N ARG A 74 9.34 6.58 -11.89
CA ARG A 74 8.88 6.43 -13.28
C ARG A 74 7.86 5.30 -13.41
N TYR A 75 8.14 4.13 -12.83
CA TYR A 75 7.21 3.01 -12.83
C TYR A 75 5.88 3.39 -12.15
N SER A 76 5.94 4.11 -11.04
CA SER A 76 4.75 4.56 -10.31
C SER A 76 3.89 5.54 -11.11
N LEU A 77 4.53 6.42 -11.91
CA LEU A 77 3.83 7.35 -12.79
C LEU A 77 3.19 6.63 -13.99
N LEU A 78 3.95 5.76 -14.68
CA LEU A 78 3.47 5.02 -15.86
C LEU A 78 2.36 4.01 -15.52
N HIS A 79 2.37 3.45 -14.32
CA HIS A 79 1.43 2.42 -13.89
C HIS A 79 0.53 2.87 -12.74
N HIS A 80 0.29 4.19 -12.61
CA HIS A 80 -0.47 4.75 -11.49
C HIS A 80 -1.83 4.06 -11.30
N ASP A 81 -2.63 3.97 -12.36
CA ASP A 81 -4.00 3.46 -12.26
C ASP A 81 -4.04 1.96 -11.94
N TRP A 82 -3.16 1.19 -12.58
CA TRP A 82 -3.00 -0.23 -12.28
C TRP A 82 -2.55 -0.46 -10.83
N LEU A 83 -1.60 0.33 -10.32
CA LEU A 83 -1.17 0.26 -8.93
C LEU A 83 -2.31 0.61 -7.96
N GLN A 84 -3.13 1.60 -8.29
CA GLN A 84 -4.31 1.96 -7.48
C GLN A 84 -5.36 0.84 -7.47
N GLN A 85 -5.66 0.25 -8.62
CA GLN A 85 -6.57 -0.90 -8.71
C GLN A 85 -6.04 -2.08 -7.87
N ARG A 86 -4.77 -2.44 -8.02
CA ARG A 86 -4.15 -3.53 -7.27
C ARG A 86 -4.14 -3.27 -5.76
N ARG A 87 -4.00 -2.02 -5.33
CA ARG A 87 -4.15 -1.61 -3.91
C ARG A 87 -5.58 -1.80 -3.42
N LYS A 88 -6.59 -1.39 -4.20
CA LYS A 88 -8.02 -1.60 -3.87
C LYS A 88 -8.32 -3.10 -3.73
N GLU A 89 -7.85 -3.93 -4.65
CA GLU A 89 -8.03 -5.39 -4.60
C GLU A 89 -7.37 -6.02 -3.37
N ARG A 90 -6.13 -5.63 -3.05
CA ARG A 90 -5.44 -6.10 -1.83
C ARG A 90 -6.22 -5.74 -0.57
N ARG A 91 -6.78 -4.52 -0.50
CA ARG A 91 -7.64 -4.10 0.61
C ARG A 91 -8.91 -4.94 0.69
N LYS A 92 -9.58 -5.21 -0.44
CA LYS A 92 -10.74 -6.12 -0.50
C LYS A 92 -10.38 -7.53 -0.01
N LYS A 93 -9.30 -8.13 -0.52
CA LYS A 93 -8.81 -9.45 -0.09
C LYS A 93 -8.46 -9.47 1.39
N LYS A 94 -7.81 -8.43 1.92
CA LYS A 94 -7.52 -8.29 3.36
C LYS A 94 -8.81 -8.22 4.18
N LYS A 95 -9.81 -7.43 3.76
CA LYS A 95 -11.12 -7.35 4.41
C LYS A 95 -11.80 -8.73 4.44
N ILE A 96 -11.80 -9.45 3.31
CA ILE A 96 -12.35 -10.81 3.22
C ILE A 96 -11.62 -11.79 4.15
N ARG A 97 -10.28 -11.74 4.22
CA ARG A 97 -9.51 -12.59 5.15
C ARG A 97 -9.84 -12.29 6.61
N LEU A 98 -9.93 -11.01 6.97
CA LEU A 98 -10.34 -10.60 8.30
C LEU A 98 -11.76 -11.03 8.62
N LEU A 99 -12.68 -10.98 7.65
CA LEU A 99 -14.05 -11.49 7.79
C LEU A 99 -14.08 -13.01 8.00
N ARG A 100 -13.28 -13.77 7.24
CA ARG A 100 -13.18 -15.24 7.37
C ARG A 100 -12.53 -15.70 8.67
N GLY A 101 -11.69 -14.85 9.28
CA GLY A 101 -11.06 -15.09 10.57
C GLY A 101 -11.82 -14.50 11.76
N ARG A 102 -13.06 -14.00 11.58
CA ARG A 102 -13.85 -13.48 12.70
C ARG A 102 -14.29 -14.62 13.60
N SER A 103 -13.97 -14.49 14.88
CA SER A 103 -14.53 -15.35 15.90
C SER A 103 -15.99 -14.95 16.17
N ARG A 104 -16.79 -15.87 16.70
CA ARG A 104 -18.14 -15.59 17.19
C ARG A 104 -18.19 -14.40 18.16
N ILE A 105 -17.12 -14.19 18.94
CA ILE A 105 -16.98 -13.07 19.88
C ILE A 105 -16.93 -11.74 19.13
N ASP A 106 -16.18 -11.67 18.02
CA ASP A 106 -16.06 -10.47 17.19
C ASP A 106 -17.40 -10.09 16.54
N ASP A 107 -18.18 -11.09 16.10
CA ASP A 107 -19.49 -10.85 15.51
C ASP A 107 -20.53 -10.38 16.55
N ILE A 108 -20.50 -10.95 17.77
CA ILE A 108 -21.36 -10.48 18.88
C ILE A 108 -20.99 -9.04 19.27
N ALA A 109 -19.69 -8.73 19.36
CA ALA A 109 -19.21 -7.39 19.69
C ALA A 109 -19.60 -6.36 18.60
N MET A 110 -19.48 -6.74 17.33
CA MET A 110 -19.92 -5.89 16.21
C MET A 110 -21.42 -5.64 16.24
N LEU A 111 -22.21 -6.70 16.44
CA LEU A 111 -23.66 -6.58 16.53
C LEU A 111 -24.09 -5.71 17.70
N GLY A 112 -23.39 -5.80 18.84
CA GLY A 112 -23.57 -4.90 19.98
C GLY A 112 -23.32 -3.45 19.60
N LYS A 113 -22.21 -3.17 18.93
CA LYS A 113 -21.92 -1.80 18.47
C LYS A 113 -22.99 -1.25 17.52
N ILE A 114 -23.51 -2.07 16.60
CA ILE A 114 -24.56 -1.65 15.65
C ILE A 114 -25.88 -1.38 16.35
N LEU A 115 -26.19 -2.14 17.40
CA LEU A 115 -27.45 -2.05 18.14
C LEU A 115 -27.33 -1.23 19.44
N GLU A 116 -26.25 -0.46 19.60
CA GLU A 116 -25.96 0.37 20.77
C GLU A 116 -26.01 -0.41 22.10
N LYS A 117 -25.46 -1.63 22.08
CA LYS A 117 -25.40 -2.55 23.22
C LYS A 117 -23.96 -2.97 23.50
N SER A 118 -23.65 -3.17 24.77
CA SER A 118 -22.37 -3.78 25.15
C SER A 118 -22.31 -5.23 24.67
N TYR A 119 -21.09 -5.77 24.58
CA TYR A 119 -20.88 -7.18 24.25
C TYR A 119 -21.63 -8.12 25.21
N GLY A 120 -21.63 -7.80 26.52
CA GLY A 120 -22.30 -8.60 27.55
C GLY A 120 -23.81 -8.66 27.35
N GLU A 121 -24.44 -7.51 27.07
CA GLU A 121 -25.88 -7.42 26.81
C GLU A 121 -26.26 -8.18 25.54
N MET A 122 -25.51 -8.03 24.44
CA MET A 122 -25.79 -8.79 23.23
C MET A 122 -25.58 -10.29 23.41
N SER A 123 -24.53 -10.70 24.11
CA SER A 123 -24.27 -12.10 24.41
C SER A 123 -25.41 -12.71 25.23
N ALA A 124 -25.94 -11.97 26.22
CA ALA A 124 -27.09 -12.40 27.01
C ALA A 124 -28.36 -12.54 26.17
N ILE A 125 -28.68 -11.55 25.34
CA ILE A 125 -29.85 -11.57 24.44
C ILE A 125 -29.78 -12.78 23.49
N LEU A 126 -28.62 -13.02 22.87
CA LEU A 126 -28.43 -14.12 21.95
C LEU A 126 -28.53 -15.48 22.66
N ARG A 127 -28.00 -15.61 23.88
CA ARG A 127 -28.11 -16.84 24.68
C ARG A 127 -29.55 -17.12 25.12
N GLN A 128 -30.29 -16.11 25.56
CA GLN A 128 -31.71 -16.24 25.90
C GLN A 128 -32.53 -16.69 24.69
N ARG A 129 -32.25 -16.10 23.52
CA ARG A 129 -32.93 -16.47 22.28
C ARG A 129 -32.60 -17.89 21.83
N ALA A 130 -31.32 -18.27 21.87
CA ALA A 130 -30.88 -19.63 21.57
C ALA A 130 -31.56 -20.67 22.49
N ALA A 131 -31.65 -20.38 23.79
CA ALA A 131 -32.32 -21.25 24.75
C ALA A 131 -33.83 -21.34 24.53
N ARG A 132 -34.50 -20.21 24.24
CA ARG A 132 -35.94 -20.15 23.96
C ARG A 132 -36.32 -20.92 22.70
N ASP A 133 -35.53 -20.75 21.64
CA ASP A 133 -35.85 -21.31 20.32
C ASP A 133 -35.22 -22.70 20.12
N GLY A 134 -34.45 -23.21 21.10
CA GLY A 134 -33.78 -24.52 21.03
C GLY A 134 -32.69 -24.60 19.95
N ILE A 135 -32.12 -23.47 19.54
CA ILE A 135 -31.15 -23.35 18.44
C ILE A 135 -29.74 -23.04 18.95
N SER A 136 -28.73 -23.23 18.10
CA SER A 136 -27.37 -22.83 18.43
C SER A 136 -27.21 -21.31 18.46
N LEU A 137 -26.24 -20.82 19.24
CA LEU A 137 -25.94 -19.37 19.34
C LEU A 137 -25.57 -18.75 17.98
N ASP A 138 -24.96 -19.53 17.09
CA ASP A 138 -24.59 -19.09 15.74
C ASP A 138 -25.81 -18.89 14.84
N ILE A 139 -26.84 -19.73 15.00
CA ILE A 139 -28.13 -19.57 14.28
C ILE A 139 -28.88 -18.36 14.84
N ALA A 140 -28.90 -18.17 16.17
CA ALA A 140 -29.50 -16.99 16.79
C ALA A 140 -28.82 -15.68 16.33
N LEU A 141 -27.49 -15.69 16.23
CA LEU A 141 -26.71 -14.57 15.72
C LEU A 141 -27.03 -14.26 14.26
N ALA A 142 -27.09 -15.29 13.40
CA ALA A 142 -27.45 -15.12 11.99
C ALA A 142 -28.87 -14.58 11.80
N ALA A 143 -29.84 -15.04 12.61
CA ALA A 143 -31.22 -14.57 12.58
C ALA A 143 -31.32 -13.07 12.92
N VAL A 144 -30.63 -12.62 13.98
CA VAL A 144 -30.64 -11.19 14.36
C VAL A 144 -29.99 -10.31 13.29
N VAL A 145 -28.91 -10.78 12.66
CA VAL A 145 -28.26 -10.07 11.54
C VAL A 145 -29.21 -9.94 10.35
N HIS A 146 -29.93 -11.00 10.00
CA HIS A 146 -30.91 -11.01 8.91
C HIS A 146 -32.12 -10.10 9.19
N GLU A 147 -32.73 -10.21 10.37
CA GLU A 147 -33.89 -9.40 10.80
C GLU A 147 -33.60 -7.90 10.83
N ARG A 148 -32.37 -7.52 11.15
CA ARG A 148 -31.96 -6.12 11.25
C ARG A 148 -31.43 -5.55 9.93
N GLY A 149 -31.46 -6.33 8.84
CA GLY A 149 -30.95 -5.90 7.53
C GLY A 149 -29.45 -5.59 7.54
N ILE A 150 -28.69 -6.16 8.48
CA ILE A 150 -27.25 -5.88 8.63
C ILE A 150 -26.52 -6.67 7.54
N SER A 151 -26.16 -5.97 6.47
CA SER A 151 -25.37 -6.55 5.39
C SER A 151 -23.93 -6.81 5.86
N ARG A 152 -23.49 -8.07 5.81
CA ARG A 152 -22.09 -8.49 6.13
C ARG A 152 -21.07 -7.94 5.13
#